data_AF-A0AAV5QCG9-F1
#
_entry.id   AF-A0AAV5QCG9-F1
#
_cell.length_a   1.000
_cell.length_b   1.000
_cell.length_c   1.000
_cell.angle_alpha   90.00
_cell.angle_beta   90.00
_cell.angle_gamma   90.00
#
_symmetry.space_group_name_H-M   'P 1'
#
loop_
_entity.id
_entity.type
_entity.pdbx_description
1 polymer ?
#
loop_
_entity_poly.entity_id
_entity_poly.type
_entity_poly.pdbx_seq_one_letter_code
_entity_poly.pdbx_strand_id
1 'polypeptide(L)'
;MFYSMEFMTRSLPCFTMLRNKFYSGRVKMVPLDMYDYINYESMAHMMMGDGSLKKGGGTMLNLQSFTVKELVTLINVFKMKFDLDCTLHYSM
;
A
#
# COMPACT_ATOMS: atom_id res chain seq x y z
N MET A 1 -21.33 8.41 -17.94
CA MET A 1 -20.92 7.07 -18.41
C MET A 1 -19.47 6.88 -17.98
N PHE A 2 -19.18 5.86 -17.18
CA PHE A 2 -17.82 5.56 -16.74
C PHE A 2 -17.28 4.41 -17.58
N TYR A 3 -16.08 4.60 -18.14
CA TYR A 3 -15.36 3.56 -18.87
C TYR A 3 -14.18 3.12 -18.01
N SER A 4 -14.01 1.81 -17.83
CA SER A 4 -12.88 1.21 -17.14
C SER A 4 -12.17 0.21 -18.06
N MET A 5 -10.88 -0.02 -17.79
CA MET A 5 -10.05 -0.99 -18.47
C MET A 5 -9.48 -1.95 -17.43
N GLU A 6 -9.54 -3.25 -17.71
CA GLU A 6 -9.07 -4.29 -16.80
C GLU A 6 -8.11 -5.23 -17.51
N PHE A 7 -7.03 -5.58 -16.81
CA PHE A 7 -6.08 -6.60 -17.22
C PHE A 7 -5.94 -7.64 -16.11
N MET A 8 -5.94 -8.91 -16.49
CA MET A 8 -5.71 -10.02 -15.57
C MET A 8 -4.54 -10.87 -16.03
N THR A 9 -3.70 -11.25 -15.08
CA THR A 9 -2.62 -12.23 -15.33
C THR A 9 -3.16 -13.65 -15.26
N ARG A 10 -2.45 -14.62 -15.86
CA ARG A 10 -2.74 -16.04 -15.66
C ARG A 10 -2.35 -16.48 -14.25
N SER A 11 -3.12 -17.38 -13.66
CA SER A 11 -2.81 -18.01 -12.37
C SER A 11 -1.57 -18.91 -12.48
N LEU A 12 -0.40 -18.39 -12.08
CA LEU A 12 0.88 -19.10 -12.10
C LEU A 12 1.43 -19.28 -10.68
N PRO A 13 2.13 -20.41 -10.38
CA PRO A 13 2.66 -20.69 -9.04
C PRO A 13 3.61 -19.63 -8.48
N CYS A 14 4.30 -18.86 -9.33
CA CYS A 14 5.20 -17.79 -8.89
C CYS A 14 4.46 -16.68 -8.11
N PHE A 15 3.18 -16.43 -8.41
CA PHE A 15 2.37 -15.45 -7.68
C PHE A 15 1.91 -15.96 -6.31
N THR A 16 1.99 -17.28 -6.04
CA THR A 16 1.65 -17.84 -4.72
C THR A 16 2.53 -17.27 -3.62
N MET A 17 3.82 -17.00 -3.90
CA MET A 17 4.72 -16.39 -2.92
C MET A 17 4.24 -15.00 -2.49
N LEU A 18 3.85 -14.16 -3.45
CA LEU A 18 3.29 -12.84 -3.17
C LEU A 18 1.95 -12.95 -2.43
N ARG A 19 1.08 -13.86 -2.89
CA ARG A 19 -0.22 -14.09 -2.25
C ARG A 19 -0.06 -14.48 -0.78
N ASN A 20 0.84 -15.41 -0.46
CA ASN A 20 1.05 -15.89 0.91
C ASN A 20 1.64 -14.80 1.81
N LYS A 21 2.40 -13.85 1.24
CA LYS A 21 2.96 -12.72 1.99
C LYS A 21 1.90 -11.68 2.33
N PHE A 22 1.04 -11.34 1.37
CA PHE A 22 0.07 -10.23 1.52
C PHE A 22 -1.35 -10.67 1.90
N TYR A 23 -1.63 -11.97 2.07
CA TYR A 23 -2.96 -12.44 2.43
C TYR A 23 -2.94 -13.51 3.51
N SER A 24 -3.72 -13.30 4.57
CA SER A 24 -4.10 -14.34 5.54
C SER A 24 -5.50 -14.85 5.17
N GLY A 25 -5.57 -16.09 4.67
CA GLY A 25 -6.79 -16.63 4.09
C GLY A 25 -7.26 -15.79 2.89
N ARG A 26 -8.41 -15.11 3.01
CA ARG A 26 -8.97 -14.20 2.00
C ARG A 26 -8.83 -12.71 2.34
N VAL A 27 -8.16 -12.39 3.44
CA VAL A 27 -8.00 -11.01 3.92
C VAL A 27 -6.62 -10.50 3.53
N LYS A 28 -6.58 -9.36 2.83
CA LYS A 28 -5.33 -8.66 2.48
C LYS A 28 -4.74 -8.07 3.76
N MET A 29 -3.42 -8.15 3.92
CA MET A 29 -2.71 -7.64 5.08
C MET A 29 -1.39 -6.98 4.71
N VAL A 30 -0.89 -6.10 5.59
CA VAL A 30 0.48 -5.57 5.51
C VAL A 30 1.46 -6.58 6.15
N PRO A 31 2.46 -7.08 5.43
CA PRO A 31 3.48 -7.97 5.98
C PRO A 31 4.35 -7.27 7.03
N LEU A 32 4.77 -7.99 8.08
CA LEU A 32 5.66 -7.43 9.11
C LEU A 32 7.08 -7.13 8.58
N ASP A 33 7.49 -7.85 7.55
CA ASP A 33 8.79 -7.72 6.88
C ASP A 33 8.74 -6.73 5.70
N MET A 34 7.73 -5.84 5.64
CA MET A 34 7.56 -4.85 4.56
C MET A 34 8.79 -3.95 4.38
N TYR A 35 9.55 -3.70 5.45
CA TYR A 35 10.81 -2.94 5.40
C TYR A 35 11.78 -3.49 4.36
N ASP A 36 11.87 -4.82 4.21
CA ASP A 36 12.85 -5.46 3.33
C ASP A 36 12.47 -5.31 1.85
N TYR A 37 11.16 -5.25 1.54
CA TYR A 37 10.67 -5.32 0.16
C TYR A 37 10.33 -3.97 -0.45
N ILE A 38 9.94 -2.98 0.37
CA ILE A 38 9.51 -1.70 -0.19
C ILE A 38 10.70 -0.88 -0.68
N ASN A 39 10.62 -0.34 -1.89
CA ASN A 39 11.59 0.55 -2.52
C ASN A 39 10.87 1.71 -3.22
N TYR A 40 11.63 2.62 -3.83
CA TYR A 40 11.07 3.79 -4.51
C TYR A 40 10.07 3.40 -5.61
N GLU A 41 10.32 2.32 -6.36
CA GLU A 41 9.45 1.84 -7.42
C GLU A 41 8.10 1.33 -6.87
N SER A 42 8.14 0.51 -5.83
CA SER A 42 6.92 0.03 -5.17
C SER A 42 6.14 1.17 -4.51
N MET A 43 6.83 2.18 -3.97
CA MET A 43 6.20 3.38 -3.40
C MET A 43 5.55 4.22 -4.50
N ALA A 44 6.20 4.38 -5.66
CA ALA A 44 5.61 5.05 -6.82
C ALA A 44 4.34 4.34 -7.29
N HIS A 45 4.35 3.00 -7.39
CA HIS A 45 3.15 2.23 -7.76
C HIS A 45 2.01 2.39 -6.73
N MET A 46 2.32 2.41 -5.44
CA MET A 46 1.33 2.66 -4.38
C MET A 46 0.75 4.08 -4.47
N MET A 47 1.58 5.09 -4.73
CA MET A 47 1.12 6.47 -4.95
C MET A 47 0.29 6.62 -6.23
N MET A 48 0.61 5.89 -7.30
CA MET A 48 -0.18 5.91 -8.53
C MET A 48 -1.53 5.20 -8.39
N GLY A 49 -1.58 4.12 -7.60
CA GLY A 49 -2.80 3.35 -7.38
C GLY A 49 -3.76 4.01 -6.38
N ASP A 50 -3.22 4.42 -5.23
CA ASP A 50 -4.03 4.86 -4.08
C ASP A 50 -3.68 6.28 -3.60
N GLY A 51 -2.78 7.01 -4.29
CA GLY A 51 -2.36 8.35 -3.90
C GLY A 51 -3.31 9.46 -4.36
N SER A 52 -3.40 10.52 -3.57
CA SER A 52 -4.06 11.77 -3.95
C SER A 52 -3.31 13.00 -3.43
N LEU A 53 -3.44 14.12 -4.14
CA LEU A 53 -2.82 15.38 -3.73
C LEU A 53 -3.71 16.08 -2.70
N LYS A 54 -3.12 16.51 -1.59
CA LYS A 54 -3.82 17.29 -0.58
C LYS A 54 -3.77 18.78 -0.95
N LYS A 55 -4.90 19.48 -0.79
CA LYS A 55 -4.94 20.93 -0.91
C LYS A 55 -4.04 21.55 0.17
N GLY A 56 -3.06 22.35 -0.24
CA GLY A 56 -2.05 22.92 0.67
C GLY A 56 -0.72 22.15 0.71
N GLY A 57 -0.54 21.13 -0.14
CA GLY A 57 0.71 20.39 -0.26
C GLY A 57 0.67 19.05 0.47
N GLY A 58 1.57 18.15 0.03
CA GLY A 58 1.65 16.78 0.50
C GLY A 58 0.76 15.80 -0.27
N THR A 59 1.01 14.52 0.00
CA THR A 59 0.31 13.40 -0.62
C THR A 59 -0.43 12.61 0.44
N MET A 60 -1.66 12.19 0.13
CA MET A 60 -2.45 11.27 0.92
C MET A 60 -2.40 9.89 0.25
N LEU A 61 -2.21 8.83 1.02
CA LEU A 61 -2.40 7.45 0.56
C LEU A 61 -3.75 6.94 1.09
N ASN A 62 -4.65 6.57 0.19
CA ASN A 62 -5.99 6.11 0.50
C ASN A 62 -5.98 4.61 0.80
N LEU A 63 -5.54 4.28 2.02
CA LEU A 63 -5.30 2.90 2.48
C LEU A 63 -6.38 2.41 3.47
N GLN A 64 -7.64 2.83 3.29
CA GLN A 64 -8.74 2.56 4.21
C GLN A 64 -9.11 1.07 4.33
N SER A 65 -8.59 0.22 3.43
CA SER A 65 -8.79 -1.24 3.48
C SER A 65 -7.94 -1.95 4.55
N PHE A 66 -6.97 -1.25 5.14
CA PHE A 66 -6.09 -1.81 6.17
C PHE A 66 -6.45 -1.33 7.57
N THR A 67 -6.11 -2.14 8.57
CA THR A 67 -6.31 -1.78 9.98
C THR A 67 -5.35 -0.68 10.41
N VAL A 68 -5.70 0.07 11.46
CA VAL A 68 -4.81 1.09 12.05
C VAL A 68 -3.45 0.53 12.43
N LYS A 69 -3.39 -0.71 12.95
CA LYS A 69 -2.14 -1.39 13.31
C LYS A 69 -1.23 -1.59 12.09
N GLU A 70 -1.81 -1.99 10.96
CA GLU A 70 -1.09 -2.17 9.69
C GLU A 70 -0.62 -0.83 9.11
N LEU A 71 -1.45 0.21 9.20
CA LEU A 71 -1.06 1.56 8.77
C LEU A 71 0.08 2.14 9.61
N VAL A 72 0.09 1.91 10.93
CA VAL A 72 1.21 2.29 11.80
C VAL A 72 2.48 1.53 11.41
N THR A 73 2.36 0.26 11.01
CA THR A 73 3.51 -0.52 10.51
C THR A 73 4.08 0.14 9.25
N LEU A 74 3.24 0.55 8.29
CA LEU A 74 3.68 1.27 7.09
C LEU A 74 4.31 2.62 7.40
N ILE A 75 3.73 3.41 8.31
CA ILE A 75 4.29 4.70 8.72
C ILE A 75 5.71 4.52 9.30
N ASN A 76 5.92 3.52 10.16
CA ASN A 76 7.24 3.22 10.69
C ASN A 76 8.24 2.83 9.59
N VAL A 77 7.80 2.01 8.63
CA VAL A 77 8.64 1.63 7.48
C VAL A 77 9.00 2.85 6.63
N PHE A 78 8.05 3.74 6.35
CA PHE A 78 8.32 4.96 5.59
C PHE A 78 9.30 5.88 6.31
N LYS A 79 9.15 6.04 7.63
CA LYS A 79 10.09 6.83 8.42
C LYS A 79 11.49 6.21 8.42
N MET A 80 11.60 4.91 8.69
CA MET A 80 12.90 4.24 8.79
C MET A 80 13.62 4.10 7.45
N LYS A 81 12.90 3.95 6.34
CA LYS A 81 13.50 3.65 5.03
C LYS A 81 13.63 4.87 4.12
N PHE A 82 12.71 5.83 4.23
CA PHE A 82 12.64 6.99 3.34
C PHE A 82 12.71 8.33 4.08
N ASP A 83 12.83 8.31 5.41
CA ASP A 83 12.80 9.49 6.28
C ASP A 83 11.55 10.38 6.05
N LEU A 84 10.40 9.75 5.80
CA LEU A 84 9.14 10.43 5.58
C LEU A 84 8.35 10.56 6.88
N ASP A 85 7.98 11.79 7.23
CA ASP A 85 7.08 12.07 8.34
C ASP A 85 5.62 11.94 7.88
N CYS A 86 5.01 10.81 8.18
CA CYS A 86 3.63 10.49 7.83
C CYS A 86 2.73 10.50 9.07
N THR A 87 1.47 10.88 8.90
CA THR A 87 0.44 10.85 9.94
C THR A 87 -0.81 10.13 9.47
N LEU A 88 -1.58 9.57 10.41
CA LEU A 88 -2.89 9.03 10.11
C LEU A 88 -3.91 10.16 10.01
N HIS A 89 -4.71 10.14 8.95
CA HIS A 89 -5.82 11.06 8.78
C HIS A 89 -7.12 10.28 8.71
N TYR A 90 -7.99 10.53 9.69
CA TYR A 90 -9.35 10.01 9.66
C TYR A 90 -10.27 11.08 9.07
N SER A 91 -10.84 10.81 7.90
CA SER A 91 -11.95 11.62 7.39
C SER A 91 -13.25 11.01 7.88
N MET A 92 -14.04 11.79 8.61
CA MET A 92 -15.46 11.51 8.85
C MET A 92 -16.26 11.63 7.56
#